data_AF-A0A1H0HQK3-F1
#
_entry.id   AF-A0A1H0HQK3-F1
#
_cell.length_a   1.000
_cell.length_b   1.000
_cell.length_c   1.000
_cell.angle_alpha   90.00
_cell.angle_beta   90.00
_cell.angle_gamma   90.00
#
_symmetry.space_group_name_H-M   'P 1'
#
loop_
_entity.id
_entity.type
_entity.pdbx_description
1 polymer ?
#
loop_
_entity_poly.entity_id
_entity_poly.type
_entity_poly.pdbx_seq_one_letter_code
_entity_poly.pdbx_strand_id
1 'polypeptide(L)'
;MTAGPAAQGAAPPSPPPGAAHPDAELLDDIVAGALRWLEAIRPCFRLPPDAATDADPNTTLKPLGELAELAHVMQTLHPLPQVRAAAAELFAFAWKETRGGELFAELVRGEPVATYPVELYGVFARAGLRNPAAEELIAATTSLVRWRVAREDHTRTLGVLNAERRIGLPEHTGFDRVLALTGLGLRPEPWALDLKAAYGLTHDVFHTADWGRSPGRLPAPLADYLRLWLPAWTETWTEERLWDLVGEFLAVTALLPGAPYDPAAWRRLAAARGADGALPERGDPPPGDAPDGERFTACYHSTLVAAFAATLARSRPPQPQSPAQSDRAAPRTTAHGGRPAGSPDPGGAAAEGPGNTLRGPADPRLPLPESEATP
;
A
#
# COMPACT_ATOMS: atom_id res chain seq x y z
N MET A 1 -24.57 17.63 49.57
CA MET A 1 -24.75 16.95 48.28
C MET A 1 -23.36 16.52 47.81
N THR A 2 -23.04 15.25 48.03
CA THR A 2 -21.72 14.64 47.77
C THR A 2 -21.70 14.05 46.36
N ALA A 3 -20.72 14.45 45.55
CA ALA A 3 -20.49 13.92 44.21
C ALA A 3 -19.92 12.50 44.29
N GLY A 4 -20.52 11.56 43.55
CA GLY A 4 -20.04 10.18 43.41
C GLY A 4 -18.93 10.05 42.37
N PRO A 5 -18.05 9.05 42.49
CA PRO A 5 -16.91 8.89 41.59
C PRO A 5 -17.34 8.29 40.24
N ALA A 6 -16.73 8.81 39.17
CA ALA A 6 -16.91 8.34 37.80
C ALA A 6 -16.40 6.91 37.64
N ALA A 7 -17.24 6.06 37.04
CA ALA A 7 -16.90 4.67 36.72
C ALA A 7 -15.83 4.63 35.62
N GLN A 8 -14.68 4.04 35.95
CA GLN A 8 -13.66 3.66 34.98
C GLN A 8 -14.24 2.56 34.08
N GLY A 9 -14.36 2.86 32.78
CA GLY A 9 -14.76 1.89 31.77
C GLY A 9 -13.71 0.79 31.67
N ALA A 10 -14.08 -0.43 32.04
CA ALA A 10 -13.24 -1.61 31.87
C ALA A 10 -12.90 -1.81 30.39
N ALA A 11 -11.63 -2.05 30.09
CA ALA A 11 -11.20 -2.46 28.77
C ALA A 11 -11.94 -3.75 28.35
N PRO A 12 -12.33 -3.89 27.07
CA PRO A 12 -12.99 -5.09 26.59
C PRO A 12 -12.09 -6.31 26.81
N PRO A 13 -12.66 -7.48 27.16
CA PRO A 13 -11.89 -8.70 27.36
C PRO A 13 -11.16 -9.08 26.08
N SER A 14 -9.88 -9.42 26.22
CA SER A 14 -9.05 -9.95 25.14
C SER A 14 -9.76 -11.16 24.50
N PRO A 15 -9.82 -11.24 23.15
CA PRO A 15 -10.42 -12.39 22.49
C PRO A 15 -9.67 -13.68 22.88
N PRO A 16 -10.35 -14.83 22.93
CA PRO A 16 -9.70 -16.12 23.17
C PRO A 16 -8.64 -16.35 22.09
N PRO A 17 -7.56 -17.11 22.38
CA PRO A 17 -6.49 -17.37 21.41
C PRO A 17 -7.08 -18.07 20.19
N GLY A 18 -7.39 -17.27 19.16
CA GLY A 18 -7.79 -17.74 17.85
C GLY A 18 -6.66 -18.57 17.27
N ALA A 19 -7.01 -19.58 16.47
CA ALA A 19 -6.03 -20.39 15.75
C ALA A 19 -4.96 -19.48 15.13
N ALA A 20 -3.69 -19.80 15.41
CA ALA A 20 -2.56 -19.03 14.87
C ALA A 20 -2.70 -18.95 13.35
N HIS A 21 -2.38 -17.77 12.78
CA HIS A 21 -2.34 -17.59 11.33
C HIS A 21 -1.40 -18.67 10.75
N PRO A 22 -1.80 -19.40 9.68
CA PRO A 22 -1.06 -20.57 9.20
C PRO A 22 0.41 -20.28 8.87
N ASP A 23 0.68 -19.08 8.35
CA ASP A 23 2.03 -18.61 8.01
C ASP A 23 2.52 -17.50 8.98
N ALA A 24 2.11 -17.55 10.25
CA ALA A 24 2.49 -16.54 11.25
C ALA A 24 4.00 -16.30 11.31
N GLU A 25 4.82 -17.36 11.33
CA GLU A 25 6.28 -17.27 11.40
C GLU A 25 6.87 -16.55 10.17
N LEU A 26 6.37 -16.85 8.97
CA LEU A 26 6.82 -16.19 7.73
C LEU A 26 6.48 -14.70 7.75
N LEU A 27 5.24 -14.35 8.13
CA LEU A 27 4.80 -12.96 8.18
C LEU A 27 5.57 -12.17 9.26
N ASP A 28 5.77 -12.77 10.43
CA ASP A 28 6.53 -12.16 11.52
C ASP A 28 8.01 -11.96 11.11
N ASP A 29 8.61 -12.88 10.34
CA ASP A 29 9.96 -12.74 9.77
C ASP A 29 10.04 -11.65 8.69
N ILE A 30 9.02 -11.50 7.85
CA ILE A 30 8.92 -10.40 6.87
C ILE A 30 9.00 -9.06 7.58
N VAL A 31 8.14 -8.85 8.58
CA VAL A 31 8.07 -7.59 9.33
C VAL A 31 9.36 -7.34 10.11
N ALA A 32 9.90 -8.37 10.79
CA ALA A 32 11.12 -8.23 11.58
C ALA A 32 12.35 -7.90 10.71
N GLY A 33 12.47 -8.52 9.53
CA GLY A 33 13.52 -8.21 8.56
C GLY A 33 13.43 -6.78 8.05
N ALA A 34 12.25 -6.37 7.61
CA ALA A 34 12.00 -5.02 7.12
C ALA A 34 12.31 -3.95 8.18
N LEU A 35 11.84 -4.12 9.42
CA LEU A 35 12.11 -3.16 10.49
C LEU A 35 13.59 -3.05 10.85
N ARG A 36 14.35 -4.15 10.82
CA ARG A 36 15.81 -4.10 11.01
C ARG A 36 16.49 -3.29 9.91
N TRP A 37 16.10 -3.52 8.65
CA TRP A 37 16.65 -2.78 7.53
C TRP A 37 16.28 -1.29 7.58
N LEU A 38 15.01 -0.98 7.88
CA LEU A 38 14.52 0.40 7.98
C LEU A 38 15.22 1.19 9.09
N GLU A 39 15.52 0.55 10.22
CA GLU A 39 16.30 1.17 11.30
C GLU A 39 17.74 1.46 10.85
N ALA A 40 18.35 0.56 10.07
CA ALA A 40 19.70 0.74 9.55
C ALA A 40 19.78 1.86 8.51
N ILE A 41 18.78 1.96 7.62
CA ILE A 41 18.71 3.00 6.56
C ILE A 41 18.08 4.30 7.05
N ARG A 42 17.63 4.36 8.32
CA ARG A 42 16.95 5.52 8.91
C ARG A 42 17.60 6.88 8.62
N PRO A 43 18.95 7.02 8.58
CA PRO A 43 19.57 8.29 8.21
C PRO A 43 19.14 8.86 6.85
N CYS A 44 18.77 8.02 5.88
CA CYS A 44 18.30 8.44 4.56
C CYS A 44 16.90 9.08 4.57
N PHE A 45 16.10 8.87 5.63
CA PHE A 45 14.81 9.56 5.81
C PHE A 45 14.92 10.95 6.42
N ARG A 46 16.13 11.39 6.81
CA ARG A 46 16.30 12.71 7.45
C ARG A 46 15.98 13.81 6.47
N LEU A 47 15.19 14.77 6.94
CA LEU A 47 14.86 15.92 6.13
C LEU A 47 16.06 16.88 6.06
N PRO A 48 16.37 17.43 4.87
CA PRO A 48 17.39 18.44 4.76
C PRO A 48 16.92 19.76 5.40
N PRO A 49 17.83 20.70 5.73
CA PRO A 49 17.48 21.97 6.37
C PRO A 49 16.51 22.84 5.56
N ASP A 50 16.49 22.67 4.24
CA ASP A 50 15.67 23.37 3.25
C ASP A 50 14.40 22.60 2.84
N ALA A 51 13.99 21.60 3.64
CA ALA A 51 12.80 20.78 3.37
C ALA A 51 11.48 21.56 3.24
N ALA A 52 11.44 22.82 3.70
CA ALA A 52 10.27 23.69 3.61
C ALA A 52 10.31 24.66 2.42
N THR A 53 11.40 24.69 1.65
CA THR A 53 11.61 25.69 0.59
C THR A 53 11.96 25.05 -0.74
N ASP A 54 13.17 24.48 -0.86
CA ASP A 54 13.77 24.15 -2.15
C ASP A 54 13.93 22.64 -2.36
N ALA A 55 13.87 21.85 -1.29
CA ALA A 55 13.99 20.41 -1.41
C ALA A 55 12.77 19.82 -2.12
N ASP A 56 13.01 18.86 -3.01
CA ASP A 56 11.93 18.14 -3.69
C ASP A 56 11.13 17.30 -2.68
N PRO A 57 9.82 17.57 -2.51
CA PRO A 57 8.96 16.80 -1.60
C PRO A 57 8.92 15.30 -1.92
N ASN A 58 9.07 14.90 -3.19
CA ASN A 58 8.99 13.51 -3.60
C ASN A 58 10.18 12.67 -3.14
N THR A 59 11.36 13.29 -3.03
CA THR A 59 12.57 12.62 -2.57
C THR A 59 12.85 12.82 -1.07
N THR A 60 12.07 13.68 -0.40
CA THR A 60 12.26 14.02 1.03
C THR A 60 11.03 13.73 1.89
N LEU A 61 9.98 14.54 1.74
CA LEU A 61 8.77 14.47 2.57
C LEU A 61 7.94 13.22 2.31
N LYS A 62 7.84 12.77 1.06
CA LYS A 62 7.09 11.57 0.67
C LYS A 62 7.61 10.32 1.38
N PRO A 63 8.91 9.97 1.32
CA PRO A 63 9.45 8.85 2.09
C PRO A 63 9.18 8.94 3.60
N LEU A 64 9.29 10.14 4.18
CA LEU A 64 9.00 10.35 5.60
C LEU A 64 7.52 10.12 5.93
N GLY A 65 6.61 10.57 5.08
CA GLY A 65 5.17 10.38 5.21
C GLY A 65 4.77 8.91 5.11
N GLU A 66 5.35 8.18 4.15
CA GLU A 66 5.15 6.74 3.97
C GLU A 66 5.68 5.95 5.17
N LEU A 67 6.88 6.31 5.67
CA LEU A 67 7.41 5.76 6.91
C LEU A 67 6.44 5.99 8.07
N ALA A 68 5.91 7.22 8.22
CA ALA A 68 5.01 7.56 9.30
C ALA A 68 3.68 6.78 9.25
N GLU A 69 2.98 6.73 8.10
CA GLU A 69 1.69 6.04 8.01
C GLU A 69 1.85 4.54 8.25
N LEU A 70 2.83 3.91 7.59
CA LEU A 70 3.00 2.46 7.66
C LEU A 70 3.57 2.02 9.01
N ALA A 71 4.51 2.77 9.60
CA ALA A 71 4.94 2.53 10.98
C ALA A 71 3.79 2.70 11.97
N HIS A 72 2.92 3.69 11.78
CA HIS A 72 1.74 3.86 12.63
C HIS A 72 0.73 2.72 12.47
N VAL A 73 0.59 2.11 11.29
CA VAL A 73 -0.21 0.89 11.12
C VAL A 73 0.42 -0.27 11.89
N MET A 74 1.71 -0.52 11.68
CA MET A 74 2.45 -1.61 12.34
C MET A 74 2.40 -1.50 13.86
N GLN A 75 2.61 -0.30 14.42
CA GLN A 75 2.54 -0.08 15.86
C GLN A 75 1.15 -0.33 16.43
N THR A 76 0.09 -0.17 15.63
CA THR A 76 -1.30 -0.26 16.11
C THR A 76 -1.86 -1.67 15.97
N LEU A 77 -1.57 -2.33 14.84
CA LEU A 77 -2.26 -3.56 14.45
C LEU A 77 -1.44 -4.82 14.70
N HIS A 78 -0.11 -4.76 14.70
CA HIS A 78 0.70 -5.98 14.75
C HIS A 78 0.53 -6.71 16.09
N PRO A 79 0.33 -8.05 16.11
CA PRO A 79 0.07 -8.78 17.35
C PRO A 79 1.28 -8.87 18.30
N LEU A 80 2.50 -8.87 17.76
CA LEU A 80 3.72 -8.96 18.56
C LEU A 80 4.14 -7.60 19.18
N PRO A 81 4.30 -7.51 20.52
CA PRO A 81 4.68 -6.26 21.20
C PRO A 81 6.01 -5.68 20.75
N GLN A 82 7.03 -6.51 20.50
CA GLN A 82 8.36 -6.06 20.08
C GLN A 82 8.34 -5.42 18.69
N VAL A 83 7.49 -5.91 17.79
CA VAL A 83 7.27 -5.30 16.48
C VAL A 83 6.59 -3.95 16.62
N ARG A 84 5.56 -3.86 17.49
CA ARG A 84 4.89 -2.59 17.76
C ARG A 84 5.84 -1.54 18.34
N ALA A 85 6.72 -1.95 19.25
CA ALA A 85 7.72 -1.06 19.84
C ALA A 85 8.71 -0.54 18.79
N ALA A 86 9.27 -1.40 17.95
CA ALA A 86 10.18 -0.99 16.88
C ALA A 86 9.51 -0.04 15.87
N ALA A 87 8.26 -0.31 15.48
CA ALA A 87 7.50 0.58 14.62
C ALA A 87 7.20 1.94 15.29
N ALA A 88 6.93 1.95 16.60
CA ALA A 88 6.72 3.18 17.36
C ALA A 88 7.97 4.09 17.38
N GLU A 89 9.17 3.52 17.45
CA GLU A 89 10.43 4.29 17.36
C GLU A 89 10.60 4.94 15.98
N LEU A 90 10.27 4.24 14.89
CA LEU A 90 10.29 4.81 13.54
C LEU A 90 9.26 5.93 13.36
N PHE A 91 8.05 5.74 13.90
CA PHE A 91 7.00 6.76 13.90
C PHE A 91 7.40 8.01 14.71
N ALA A 92 8.00 7.81 15.89
CA ALA A 92 8.51 8.89 16.73
C ALA A 92 9.67 9.65 16.06
N PHE A 93 10.55 8.93 15.35
CA PHE A 93 11.58 9.54 14.51
C PHE A 93 10.94 10.43 13.44
N ALA A 94 9.94 9.94 12.70
CA ALA A 94 9.28 10.73 11.67
C ALA A 94 8.67 12.02 12.24
N TRP A 95 8.02 11.97 13.41
CA TRP A 95 7.51 13.17 14.07
C TRP A 95 8.62 14.15 14.46
N LYS A 96 9.75 13.65 14.95
CA LYS A 96 10.90 14.49 15.32
C LYS A 96 11.47 15.24 14.11
N GLU A 97 11.55 14.61 12.94
CA GLU A 97 12.03 15.27 11.71
C GLU A 97 11.14 16.45 11.29
N THR A 98 9.85 16.42 11.64
CA THR A 98 8.92 17.55 11.44
C THR A 98 9.08 18.68 12.46
N ARG A 99 10.04 18.58 13.39
CA ARG A 99 10.26 19.50 14.52
C ARG A 99 9.01 19.67 15.40
N GLY A 100 8.38 18.55 15.75
CA GLY A 100 7.15 18.60 16.56
C GLY A 100 5.98 19.29 15.82
N GLY A 101 5.96 19.15 14.49
CA GLY A 101 4.94 19.72 13.60
C GLY A 101 5.17 21.17 13.18
N GLU A 102 6.21 21.85 13.65
CA GLU A 102 6.55 23.21 13.21
C GLU A 102 6.76 23.29 11.69
N LEU A 103 7.35 22.25 11.10
CA LEU A 103 7.57 22.15 9.66
C LEU A 103 6.27 22.30 8.85
N PHE A 104 5.15 21.78 9.33
CA PHE A 104 3.88 21.87 8.59
C PHE A 104 3.35 23.30 8.51
N ALA A 105 3.60 24.12 9.55
CA ALA A 105 3.26 25.54 9.50
C ALA A 105 4.12 26.30 8.46
N GLU A 106 5.38 25.91 8.28
CA GLU A 106 6.26 26.46 7.25
C GLU A 106 5.80 26.05 5.85
N LEU A 107 5.55 24.76 5.64
CA LEU A 107 5.08 24.20 4.35
C LEU A 107 3.76 24.84 3.90
N VAL A 108 2.75 24.89 4.78
CA VAL A 108 1.44 25.47 4.46
C VAL A 108 1.55 26.97 4.18
N ARG A 109 2.50 27.67 4.82
CA ARG A 109 2.74 29.10 4.56
C ARG A 109 3.43 29.32 3.20
N GLY A 110 4.41 28.49 2.87
CA GLY A 110 5.15 28.56 1.60
C GLY A 110 4.27 28.17 0.40
N GLU A 111 3.46 27.12 0.57
CA GLU A 111 2.62 26.55 -0.49
C GLU A 111 1.17 26.32 0.00
N PRO A 112 0.35 27.38 0.17
CA PRO A 112 -1.01 27.25 0.73
C PRO A 112 -1.99 26.37 -0.05
N VAL A 113 -1.61 25.98 -1.27
CA VAL A 113 -2.42 25.17 -2.20
C VAL A 113 -1.98 23.72 -2.22
N ALA A 114 -0.79 23.43 -1.69
CA ALA A 114 -0.27 22.07 -1.61
C ALA A 114 -1.05 21.27 -0.57
N THR A 115 -1.35 20.02 -0.90
CA THR A 115 -2.16 19.16 -0.04
C THR A 115 -1.30 18.23 0.82
N TYR A 116 -0.07 17.92 0.35
CA TYR A 116 0.85 17.03 1.06
C TYR A 116 1.11 17.42 2.51
N PRO A 117 1.19 18.72 2.92
CA PRO A 117 1.39 19.04 4.32
C PRO A 117 0.20 18.61 5.18
N VAL A 118 -1.02 18.76 4.67
CA VAL A 118 -2.26 18.36 5.36
C VAL A 118 -2.32 16.84 5.48
N GLU A 119 -1.99 16.14 4.41
CA GLU A 119 -2.03 14.68 4.34
C GLU A 119 -1.04 14.02 5.31
N LEU A 120 0.22 14.48 5.29
CA LEU A 120 1.25 14.04 6.23
C LEU A 120 0.90 14.41 7.68
N TYR A 121 0.45 15.65 7.93
CA TYR A 121 0.05 16.07 9.27
C TYR A 121 -1.11 15.23 9.82
N GLY A 122 -2.05 14.82 8.95
CA GLY A 122 -3.16 13.95 9.30
C GLY A 122 -2.74 12.61 9.93
N VAL A 123 -1.59 12.07 9.53
CA VAL A 123 -1.03 10.84 10.12
C VAL A 123 -0.68 11.06 11.60
N PHE A 124 0.00 12.17 11.91
CA PHE A 124 0.41 12.52 13.27
C PHE A 124 -0.77 12.97 14.14
N ALA A 125 -1.67 13.77 13.57
CA ALA A 125 -2.89 14.24 14.21
C ALA A 125 -3.77 13.08 14.71
N ARG A 126 -3.86 12.00 13.93
CA ARG A 126 -4.52 10.75 14.33
C ARG A 126 -3.91 10.12 15.58
N ALA A 127 -2.59 10.16 15.72
CA ALA A 127 -1.89 9.65 16.89
C ALA A 127 -1.96 10.59 18.10
N GLY A 128 -2.67 11.72 17.99
CA GLY A 128 -2.77 12.73 19.04
C GLY A 128 -1.57 13.69 19.09
N LEU A 129 -0.67 13.64 18.11
CA LEU A 129 0.46 14.57 17.98
C LEU A 129 -0.02 15.82 17.24
N ARG A 130 0.04 16.97 17.94
CA ARG A 130 -0.66 18.19 17.53
C ARG A 130 0.29 19.38 17.62
N ASN A 131 0.18 20.31 16.66
CA ASN A 131 0.90 21.58 16.68
C ASN A 131 -0.09 22.73 16.41
N PRO A 132 -0.35 23.62 17.38
CA PRO A 132 -1.36 24.67 17.24
C PRO A 132 -1.14 25.61 16.05
N ALA A 133 0.12 25.96 15.74
CA ALA A 133 0.43 26.86 14.64
C ALA A 133 0.18 26.19 13.27
N ALA A 134 0.47 24.89 13.15
CA ALA A 134 0.13 24.12 11.97
C ALA A 134 -1.39 24.01 11.80
N GLU A 135 -2.14 23.71 12.87
CA GLU A 135 -3.60 23.57 12.80
C GLU A 135 -4.31 24.88 12.45
N GLU A 136 -3.85 26.02 12.97
CA GLU A 136 -4.39 27.32 12.60
C GLU A 136 -4.25 27.58 11.09
N LEU A 137 -3.06 27.34 10.53
CA LEU A 137 -2.80 27.54 9.10
C LEU A 137 -3.54 26.53 8.24
N ILE A 138 -3.56 25.25 8.62
CA ILE A 138 -4.30 24.20 7.89
C ILE A 138 -5.80 24.53 7.91
N ALA A 139 -6.38 24.91 9.04
CA ALA A 139 -7.79 25.28 9.12
C ALA A 139 -8.10 26.48 8.22
N ALA A 140 -7.22 27.48 8.19
CA ALA A 140 -7.37 28.63 7.31
C ALA A 140 -7.31 28.25 5.82
N THR A 141 -6.30 27.47 5.39
CA THR A 141 -6.12 27.11 3.98
C THR A 141 -7.19 26.15 3.46
N THR A 142 -7.58 25.16 4.27
CA THR A 142 -8.65 24.21 3.91
C THR A 142 -10.04 24.85 3.84
N SER A 143 -10.24 26.01 4.48
CA SER A 143 -11.50 26.78 4.38
C SER A 143 -11.69 27.53 3.05
N LEU A 144 -10.61 27.69 2.26
CA LEU A 144 -10.64 28.46 1.03
C LEU A 144 -11.51 27.78 -0.04
N VAL A 145 -12.16 28.59 -0.88
CA VAL A 145 -12.96 28.07 -2.01
C VAL A 145 -12.11 27.21 -2.95
N ARG A 146 -10.84 27.59 -3.17
CA ARG A 146 -9.90 26.83 -4.01
C ARG A 146 -9.65 25.41 -3.50
N TRP A 147 -9.73 25.18 -2.19
CA TRP A 147 -9.56 23.85 -1.60
C TRP A 147 -10.63 22.85 -2.06
N ARG A 148 -11.78 23.34 -2.53
CA ARG A 148 -12.90 22.54 -3.04
C ARG A 148 -12.76 22.16 -4.51
N VAL A 149 -11.75 22.69 -5.21
CA VAL A 149 -11.53 22.38 -6.63
C VAL A 149 -11.04 20.93 -6.74
N ALA A 150 -11.63 20.18 -7.67
CA ALA A 150 -11.24 18.81 -7.93
C ALA A 150 -9.76 18.74 -8.32
N ARG A 151 -9.07 17.75 -7.75
CA ARG A 151 -7.67 17.46 -8.05
C ARG A 151 -7.57 16.68 -9.35
N GLU A 152 -6.39 16.66 -9.96
CA GLU A 152 -6.14 15.88 -11.18
C GLU A 152 -6.35 14.37 -10.96
N ASP A 153 -6.16 13.90 -9.72
CA ASP A 153 -6.43 12.53 -9.29
C ASP A 153 -7.48 12.48 -8.16
N HIS A 154 -8.51 11.64 -8.36
CA HIS A 154 -9.54 11.37 -7.36
C HIS A 154 -9.00 10.56 -6.18
N THR A 155 -7.97 9.72 -6.40
CA THR A 155 -7.30 8.92 -5.37
C THR A 155 -6.69 9.83 -4.30
N ARG A 156 -5.90 10.83 -4.71
CA ARG A 156 -5.37 11.89 -3.83
C ARG A 156 -6.48 12.60 -3.06
N THR A 157 -7.64 12.84 -3.69
CA THR A 157 -8.76 13.47 -2.99
C THR A 157 -9.26 12.60 -1.83
N LEU A 158 -9.24 11.26 -1.94
CA LEU A 158 -9.51 10.36 -0.81
C LEU A 158 -8.47 10.48 0.31
N GLY A 159 -7.18 10.65 -0.04
CA GLY A 159 -6.09 10.94 0.89
C GLY A 159 -6.35 12.21 1.72
N VAL A 160 -6.69 13.31 1.05
CA VAL A 160 -7.03 14.57 1.71
C VAL A 160 -8.26 14.46 2.60
N LEU A 161 -9.33 13.81 2.15
CA LEU A 161 -10.53 13.62 2.99
C LEU A 161 -10.21 12.82 4.25
N ASN A 162 -9.37 11.79 4.13
CA ASN A 162 -8.88 11.06 5.28
C ASN A 162 -8.09 11.98 6.23
N ALA A 163 -7.23 12.83 5.70
CA ALA A 163 -6.44 13.79 6.49
C ALA A 163 -7.33 14.79 7.23
N GLU A 164 -8.30 15.41 6.55
CA GLU A 164 -9.28 16.31 7.15
C GLU A 164 -9.98 15.65 8.34
N ARG A 165 -10.49 14.45 8.15
CA ARG A 165 -11.14 13.66 9.21
C ARG A 165 -10.21 13.35 10.37
N ARG A 166 -8.94 13.00 10.11
CA ARG A 166 -7.92 12.70 11.15
C ARG A 166 -7.54 13.96 11.96
N ILE A 167 -7.50 15.11 11.30
CA ILE A 167 -7.21 16.40 11.93
C ILE A 167 -8.43 16.89 12.73
N GLY A 168 -9.65 16.49 12.34
CA GLY A 168 -10.89 16.96 12.94
C GLY A 168 -11.50 18.15 12.19
N LEU A 169 -11.15 18.32 10.92
CA LEU A 169 -11.70 19.32 10.02
C LEU A 169 -12.96 18.78 9.33
N PRO A 170 -13.88 19.66 8.90
CA PRO A 170 -14.97 19.24 8.02
C PRO A 170 -14.43 18.74 6.69
N GLU A 171 -14.90 17.57 6.25
CA GLU A 171 -14.59 17.05 4.92
C GLU A 171 -15.12 18.01 3.83
N HIS A 172 -14.28 18.40 2.89
CA HIS A 172 -14.66 19.40 1.87
C HIS A 172 -15.63 18.85 0.81
N THR A 173 -15.73 17.53 0.68
CA THR A 173 -16.66 16.81 -0.21
C THR A 173 -17.00 15.44 0.37
N GLY A 174 -17.91 14.69 -0.26
CA GLY A 174 -18.31 13.36 0.20
C GLY A 174 -17.34 12.27 -0.28
N PHE A 175 -16.83 11.45 0.66
CA PHE A 175 -15.91 10.34 0.38
C PHE A 175 -16.45 9.37 -0.68
N ASP A 176 -17.68 8.88 -0.53
CA ASP A 176 -18.29 7.91 -1.45
C ASP A 176 -18.46 8.48 -2.87
N ARG A 177 -18.71 9.80 -2.97
CA ARG A 177 -18.82 10.49 -4.27
C ARG A 177 -17.49 10.53 -4.98
N VAL A 178 -16.40 10.79 -4.25
CA VAL A 178 -15.05 10.78 -4.81
C VAL A 178 -14.63 9.37 -5.18
N LEU A 179 -14.87 8.38 -4.31
CA LEU A 179 -14.57 6.97 -4.57
C LEU A 179 -15.24 6.47 -5.85
N ALA A 180 -16.49 6.89 -6.13
CA ALA A 180 -17.19 6.52 -7.36
C ALA A 180 -16.53 7.03 -8.66
N LEU A 181 -15.60 7.99 -8.56
CA LEU A 181 -14.88 8.60 -9.69
C LEU A 181 -13.43 8.11 -9.82
N THR A 182 -12.95 7.28 -8.90
CA THR A 182 -11.59 6.74 -8.95
C THR A 182 -11.46 5.57 -9.92
N GLY A 183 -10.23 5.11 -10.16
CA GLY A 183 -9.96 3.93 -10.97
C GLY A 183 -10.71 2.70 -10.45
N LEU A 184 -10.67 2.43 -9.14
CA LEU A 184 -11.42 1.32 -8.56
C LEU A 184 -12.95 1.54 -8.66
N GLY A 185 -13.44 2.75 -8.42
CA GLY A 185 -14.86 3.07 -8.47
C GLY A 185 -15.50 2.81 -9.85
N LEU A 186 -14.75 3.12 -10.90
CA LEU A 186 -15.17 2.91 -12.29
C LEU A 186 -15.06 1.45 -12.74
N ARG A 187 -14.25 0.61 -12.05
CA ARG A 187 -14.03 -0.81 -12.36
C ARG A 187 -13.65 -1.02 -13.84
N PRO A 188 -12.48 -0.53 -14.28
CA PRO A 188 -12.05 -0.59 -15.67
C PRO A 188 -11.92 -2.04 -16.16
N GLU A 189 -11.77 -2.22 -17.46
CA GLU A 189 -11.48 -3.51 -18.04
C GLU A 189 -10.18 -4.09 -17.46
N PRO A 190 -10.23 -5.27 -16.82
CA PRO A 190 -9.13 -5.79 -16.01
C PRO A 190 -7.89 -6.21 -16.81
N TRP A 191 -8.03 -6.43 -18.12
CA TRP A 191 -6.92 -6.73 -19.04
C TRP A 191 -6.21 -5.47 -19.57
N ALA A 192 -6.72 -4.28 -19.26
CA ALA A 192 -6.15 -3.00 -19.68
C ALA A 192 -5.54 -2.21 -18.50
N LEU A 193 -5.26 -2.89 -17.39
CA LEU A 193 -4.70 -2.27 -16.19
C LEU A 193 -3.21 -1.95 -16.41
N ASP A 194 -2.89 -0.68 -16.59
CA ASP A 194 -1.51 -0.19 -16.60
C ASP A 194 -0.96 0.00 -15.18
N LEU A 195 0.34 0.29 -15.09
CA LEU A 195 1.04 0.42 -13.82
C LEU A 195 0.51 1.59 -12.97
N LYS A 196 0.20 2.74 -13.57
CA LYS A 196 -0.30 3.92 -12.82
C LYS A 196 -1.70 3.64 -12.26
N ALA A 197 -2.57 3.02 -13.06
CA ALA A 197 -3.91 2.63 -12.65
C ALA A 197 -3.88 1.55 -11.56
N ALA A 198 -2.88 0.66 -11.58
CA ALA A 198 -2.68 -0.34 -10.54
C ALA A 198 -2.41 0.27 -9.16
N TYR A 199 -1.43 1.19 -9.09
CA TYR A 199 -1.11 1.94 -7.88
C TYR A 199 -2.29 2.83 -7.44
N GLY A 200 -3.01 3.44 -8.36
CA GLY A 200 -4.24 4.19 -8.01
C GLY A 200 -5.27 3.29 -7.33
N LEU A 201 -5.49 2.08 -7.86
CA LEU A 201 -6.46 1.12 -7.33
C LEU A 201 -6.08 0.58 -5.94
N THR A 202 -4.80 0.34 -5.67
CA THR A 202 -4.35 -0.08 -4.33
C THR A 202 -4.57 1.04 -3.31
N HIS A 203 -4.24 2.29 -3.66
CA HIS A 203 -4.47 3.46 -2.82
C HIS A 203 -5.96 3.74 -2.58
N ASP A 204 -6.83 3.53 -3.57
CA ASP A 204 -8.29 3.60 -3.38
C ASP A 204 -8.74 2.64 -2.26
N VAL A 205 -8.21 1.42 -2.24
CA VAL A 205 -8.49 0.44 -1.18
C VAL A 205 -7.89 0.90 0.14
N PHE A 206 -6.64 1.35 0.17
CA PHE A 206 -5.99 1.81 1.40
C PHE A 206 -6.73 2.99 2.03
N HIS A 207 -7.11 4.00 1.24
CA HIS A 207 -7.88 5.13 1.75
C HIS A 207 -9.27 4.72 2.22
N THR A 208 -9.96 3.82 1.50
CA THR A 208 -11.31 3.37 1.87
C THR A 208 -11.30 2.54 3.15
N ALA A 209 -10.36 1.58 3.24
CA ALA A 209 -10.17 0.71 4.40
C ALA A 209 -9.42 1.39 5.57
N ASP A 210 -9.08 2.67 5.42
CA ASP A 210 -8.29 3.45 6.36
C ASP A 210 -6.99 2.74 6.79
N TRP A 211 -6.26 2.27 5.78
CA TRP A 211 -4.99 1.54 5.89
C TRP A 211 -5.11 0.29 6.79
N GLY A 212 -6.29 -0.33 6.81
CA GLY A 212 -6.58 -1.55 7.59
C GLY A 212 -7.20 -1.33 8.95
N ARG A 213 -7.45 -0.08 9.36
CA ARG A 213 -8.19 0.22 10.59
C ARG A 213 -9.70 0.08 10.42
N SER A 214 -10.20 0.08 9.20
CA SER A 214 -11.63 -0.04 8.89
C SER A 214 -11.87 -0.87 7.63
N PRO A 215 -11.42 -2.13 7.57
CA PRO A 215 -11.52 -2.96 6.36
C PRO A 215 -12.97 -3.20 5.90
N GLY A 216 -13.93 -3.12 6.81
CA GLY A 216 -15.36 -3.24 6.50
C GLY A 216 -15.98 -2.04 5.74
N ARG A 217 -15.23 -0.97 5.47
CA ARG A 217 -15.72 0.19 4.73
C ARG A 217 -15.72 0.01 3.21
N LEU A 218 -15.03 -1.02 2.69
CA LEU A 218 -14.98 -1.25 1.25
C LEU A 218 -16.35 -1.75 0.75
N PRO A 219 -16.98 -1.06 -0.23
CA PRO A 219 -18.26 -1.50 -0.80
C PRO A 219 -18.16 -2.90 -1.42
N ALA A 220 -19.17 -3.74 -1.17
CA ALA A 220 -19.20 -5.13 -1.65
C ALA A 220 -18.96 -5.27 -3.16
N PRO A 221 -19.55 -4.45 -4.06
CA PRO A 221 -19.27 -4.57 -5.50
C PRO A 221 -17.81 -4.33 -5.89
N LEU A 222 -17.08 -3.50 -5.13
CA LEU A 222 -15.65 -3.25 -5.35
C LEU A 222 -14.81 -4.40 -4.79
N ALA A 223 -15.18 -4.91 -3.61
CA ALA A 223 -14.55 -6.09 -3.05
C ALA A 223 -14.70 -7.31 -3.96
N ASP A 224 -15.88 -7.51 -4.56
CA ASP A 224 -16.17 -8.60 -5.50
C ASP A 224 -15.31 -8.51 -6.76
N TYR A 225 -15.18 -7.31 -7.32
CA TYR A 225 -14.32 -7.03 -8.47
C TYR A 225 -12.86 -7.37 -8.17
N LEU A 226 -12.34 -6.92 -7.03
CA LEU A 226 -10.96 -7.18 -6.61
C LEU A 226 -10.73 -8.67 -6.32
N ARG A 227 -11.65 -9.35 -5.63
CA ARG A 227 -11.53 -10.80 -5.37
C ARG A 227 -11.45 -11.63 -6.64
N LEU A 228 -12.05 -11.15 -7.74
CA LEU A 228 -12.02 -11.84 -9.02
C LEU A 228 -10.67 -11.67 -9.74
N TRP A 229 -10.11 -10.45 -9.76
CA TRP A 229 -9.00 -10.11 -10.65
C TRP A 229 -7.63 -10.01 -9.97
N LEU A 230 -7.60 -9.67 -8.68
CA LEU A 230 -6.36 -9.48 -7.93
C LEU A 230 -5.42 -10.69 -7.97
N PRO A 231 -5.88 -11.96 -7.92
CA PRO A 231 -4.99 -13.11 -8.05
C PRO A 231 -4.22 -13.14 -9.37
N ALA A 232 -4.89 -12.88 -10.49
CA ALA A 232 -4.26 -12.90 -11.82
C ALA A 232 -3.26 -11.75 -11.99
N TRP A 233 -3.58 -10.56 -11.50
CA TRP A 233 -2.64 -9.43 -11.54
C TRP A 233 -1.44 -9.66 -10.61
N THR A 234 -1.66 -10.24 -9.42
CA THR A 234 -0.58 -10.59 -8.48
C THR A 234 0.37 -11.61 -9.09
N GLU A 235 -0.16 -12.64 -9.75
CA GLU A 235 0.66 -13.63 -10.46
C GLU A 235 1.49 -12.97 -11.56
N THR A 236 0.86 -12.18 -12.43
CA THR A 236 1.52 -11.48 -13.54
C THR A 236 2.67 -10.59 -13.07
N TRP A 237 2.46 -9.77 -12.05
CA TRP A 237 3.52 -8.86 -11.58
C TRP A 237 4.54 -9.50 -10.65
N THR A 238 4.20 -10.67 -10.09
CA THR A 238 5.22 -11.54 -9.48
C THR A 238 6.16 -12.09 -10.54
N GLU A 239 5.67 -12.50 -11.71
CA GLU A 239 6.50 -12.96 -12.83
C GLU A 239 7.38 -11.83 -13.38
N GLU A 240 6.84 -10.61 -13.49
CA GLU A 240 7.58 -9.40 -13.89
C GLU A 240 8.50 -8.84 -12.78
N ARG A 241 8.46 -9.45 -11.58
CA ARG A 241 9.27 -9.08 -10.41
C ARG A 241 9.07 -7.62 -10.00
N LEU A 242 7.85 -7.09 -10.11
CA LEU A 242 7.46 -5.77 -9.60
C LEU A 242 7.04 -5.91 -8.13
N TRP A 243 8.01 -6.15 -7.26
CA TRP A 243 7.78 -6.57 -5.88
C TRP A 243 7.07 -5.54 -5.02
N ASP A 244 7.29 -4.27 -5.31
CA ASP A 244 6.58 -3.17 -4.65
C ASP A 244 5.06 -3.33 -4.79
N LEU A 245 4.60 -3.44 -6.04
CA LEU A 245 3.19 -3.58 -6.37
C LEU A 245 2.62 -4.95 -5.98
N VAL A 246 3.43 -6.02 -6.03
CA VAL A 246 3.06 -7.33 -5.45
C VAL A 246 2.79 -7.19 -3.96
N GLY A 247 3.62 -6.46 -3.23
CA GLY A 247 3.41 -6.15 -1.81
C GLY A 247 2.10 -5.41 -1.57
N GLU A 248 1.80 -4.38 -2.37
CA GLU A 248 0.54 -3.63 -2.26
C GLU A 248 -0.68 -4.52 -2.54
N PHE A 249 -0.61 -5.41 -3.53
CA PHE A 249 -1.68 -6.36 -3.80
C PHE A 249 -1.88 -7.40 -2.70
N LEU A 250 -0.81 -7.84 -2.07
CA LEU A 250 -0.92 -8.68 -0.88
C LEU A 250 -1.55 -7.93 0.29
N ALA A 251 -1.25 -6.63 0.46
CA ALA A 251 -1.94 -5.77 1.42
C ALA A 251 -3.44 -5.64 1.09
N VAL A 252 -3.80 -5.36 -0.17
CA VAL A 252 -5.19 -5.32 -0.63
C VAL A 252 -5.89 -6.66 -0.34
N THR A 253 -5.27 -7.78 -0.67
CA THR A 253 -5.81 -9.13 -0.38
C THR A 253 -6.08 -9.34 1.11
N ALA A 254 -5.19 -8.84 1.97
CA ALA A 254 -5.36 -8.91 3.43
C ALA A 254 -6.54 -8.04 3.93
N LEU A 255 -6.82 -6.92 3.26
CA LEU A 255 -7.93 -6.01 3.56
C LEU A 255 -9.29 -6.52 3.04
N LEU A 256 -9.29 -7.37 2.02
CA LEU A 256 -10.51 -7.86 1.37
C LEU A 256 -11.23 -8.94 2.20
N PRO A 257 -12.48 -8.70 2.64
CA PRO A 257 -13.28 -9.73 3.29
C PRO A 257 -13.47 -10.95 2.38
N GLY A 258 -13.20 -12.14 2.90
CA GLY A 258 -13.38 -13.40 2.17
C GLY A 258 -12.39 -13.65 1.03
N ALA A 259 -11.42 -12.76 0.79
CA ALA A 259 -10.34 -13.06 -0.16
C ALA A 259 -9.47 -14.22 0.36
N PRO A 260 -9.10 -15.18 -0.51
CA PRO A 260 -8.25 -16.31 -0.12
C PRO A 260 -6.83 -15.82 0.21
N TYR A 261 -6.23 -16.45 1.21
CA TYR A 261 -4.81 -16.27 1.50
C TYR A 261 -4.00 -17.06 0.46
N ASP A 262 -2.95 -16.46 -0.10
CA ASP A 262 -2.05 -17.11 -1.08
C ASP A 262 -0.64 -17.33 -0.50
N PRO A 263 -0.38 -18.51 0.11
CA PRO A 263 0.94 -18.84 0.64
C PRO A 263 2.07 -18.81 -0.40
N ALA A 264 1.77 -19.05 -1.67
CA ALA A 264 2.80 -19.11 -2.71
C ALA A 264 3.30 -17.71 -3.06
N ALA A 265 2.40 -16.73 -3.19
CA ALA A 265 2.76 -15.34 -3.39
C ALA A 265 3.60 -14.79 -2.23
N TRP A 266 3.21 -15.09 -0.98
CA TRP A 266 3.99 -14.69 0.21
C TRP A 266 5.40 -15.27 0.23
N ARG A 267 5.57 -16.56 -0.12
CA ARG A 267 6.91 -17.18 -0.19
C ARG A 267 7.75 -16.56 -1.31
N ARG A 268 7.16 -16.21 -2.45
CA ARG A 268 7.87 -15.55 -3.55
C ARG A 268 8.33 -14.15 -3.15
N LEU A 269 7.46 -13.35 -2.53
CA LEU A 269 7.82 -12.04 -1.98
C LEU A 269 8.95 -12.18 -0.95
N ALA A 270 8.83 -13.12 -0.01
CA ALA A 270 9.84 -13.33 1.03
C ALA A 270 11.20 -13.73 0.46
N ALA A 271 11.23 -14.55 -0.60
CA ALA A 271 12.45 -15.00 -1.28
C ALA A 271 13.12 -13.91 -2.13
N ALA A 272 12.40 -12.86 -2.51
CA ALA A 272 12.95 -11.73 -3.25
C ALA A 272 13.75 -10.76 -2.37
N ARG A 273 13.62 -10.87 -1.03
CA ARG A 273 14.34 -10.02 -0.09
C ARG A 273 15.83 -10.34 -0.07
N GLY A 274 16.65 -9.31 0.14
CA GLY A 274 18.05 -9.44 0.52
C GLY A 274 18.21 -10.07 1.91
N ALA A 275 19.41 -10.56 2.20
CA ALA A 275 19.74 -11.17 3.50
C ALA A 275 19.61 -10.21 4.69
N ASP A 276 19.68 -8.91 4.43
CA ASP A 276 19.48 -7.83 5.39
C ASP A 276 18.00 -7.48 5.63
N GLY A 277 17.08 -8.06 4.84
CA GLY A 277 15.65 -7.83 4.92
C GLY A 277 15.11 -6.79 3.94
N ALA A 278 15.96 -6.15 3.13
CA ALA A 278 15.53 -5.21 2.10
C ALA A 278 14.74 -5.95 1.01
N LEU A 279 13.65 -5.37 0.53
CA LEU A 279 12.96 -5.79 -0.69
C LEU A 279 13.29 -4.77 -1.79
N PRO A 280 13.76 -5.17 -2.98
CA PRO A 280 13.86 -4.24 -4.10
C PRO A 280 12.47 -3.93 -4.65
N GLU A 281 12.25 -2.71 -5.13
CA GLU A 281 10.99 -2.35 -5.80
C GLU A 281 10.75 -3.20 -7.05
N ARG A 282 11.82 -3.48 -7.80
CA ARG A 282 11.80 -4.31 -9.00
C ARG A 282 13.03 -5.19 -9.12
N GLY A 283 12.84 -6.40 -9.63
CA GLY A 283 13.93 -7.25 -10.09
C GLY A 283 14.74 -7.85 -8.95
N ASP A 284 16.07 -7.75 -9.06
CA ASP A 284 17.04 -8.24 -8.08
C ASP A 284 17.40 -7.15 -7.06
N PRO A 285 17.72 -7.51 -5.80
CA PRO A 285 18.20 -6.56 -4.82
C PRO A 285 19.50 -5.88 -5.31
N PRO A 286 19.71 -4.59 -5.00
CA PRO A 286 20.99 -3.94 -5.21
C PRO A 286 22.13 -4.71 -4.53
N PRO A 287 23.37 -4.63 -5.05
CA PRO A 287 24.54 -5.21 -4.39
C PRO A 287 24.66 -4.75 -2.92
N GLY A 288 25.13 -5.65 -2.05
CA GLY A 288 25.23 -5.35 -0.61
C GLY A 288 26.22 -4.24 -0.26
N ASP A 289 27.13 -3.90 -1.17
CA ASP A 289 28.10 -2.81 -1.06
C ASP A 289 27.66 -1.52 -1.77
N ALA A 290 26.46 -1.48 -2.36
CA ALA A 290 25.91 -0.28 -2.95
C ALA A 290 25.73 0.83 -1.89
N PRO A 291 25.92 2.11 -2.25
CA PRO A 291 25.73 3.22 -1.32
C PRO A 291 24.32 3.22 -0.72
N ASP A 292 24.20 3.63 0.54
CA ASP A 292 22.92 3.65 1.25
C ASP A 292 21.84 4.46 0.53
N GLY A 293 22.18 5.58 -0.12
CA GLY A 293 21.21 6.35 -0.91
C GLY A 293 20.65 5.58 -2.11
N GLU A 294 21.45 4.74 -2.77
CA GLU A 294 21.01 3.88 -3.87
C GLU A 294 20.11 2.76 -3.34
N ARG A 295 20.56 2.08 -2.28
CA ARG A 295 19.77 1.03 -1.60
C ARG A 295 18.46 1.58 -1.06
N PHE A 296 18.46 2.78 -0.51
CA PHE A 296 17.27 3.48 -0.05
C PHE A 296 16.30 3.67 -1.22
N THR A 297 16.73 4.38 -2.27
CA THR A 297 15.89 4.68 -3.44
C THR A 297 15.32 3.42 -4.09
N ALA A 298 16.08 2.32 -4.13
CA ALA A 298 15.66 1.09 -4.77
C ALA A 298 14.78 0.17 -3.90
N CYS A 299 14.76 0.36 -2.58
CA CYS A 299 14.18 -0.64 -1.66
C CYS A 299 13.24 -0.08 -0.60
N TYR A 300 13.29 1.22 -0.26
CA TYR A 300 12.64 1.69 0.96
C TYR A 300 11.12 1.50 0.94
N HIS A 301 10.47 1.83 -0.18
CA HIS A 301 9.02 1.79 -0.31
C HIS A 301 8.53 0.34 -0.26
N SER A 302 9.05 -0.52 -1.13
CA SER A 302 8.65 -1.94 -1.16
C SER A 302 8.97 -2.68 0.15
N THR A 303 10.03 -2.32 0.86
CA THR A 303 10.35 -2.87 2.19
C THR A 303 9.30 -2.45 3.22
N LEU A 304 8.88 -1.17 3.23
CA LEU A 304 7.78 -0.69 4.08
C LEU A 304 6.46 -1.37 3.74
N VAL A 305 6.12 -1.45 2.44
CA VAL A 305 4.90 -2.09 1.93
C VAL A 305 4.86 -3.57 2.31
N ALA A 306 5.96 -4.30 2.21
CA ALA A 306 6.02 -5.71 2.61
C ALA A 306 5.71 -5.90 4.10
N ALA A 307 6.27 -5.05 4.96
CA ALA A 307 6.01 -5.08 6.40
C ALA A 307 4.55 -4.70 6.73
N PHE A 308 4.02 -3.70 6.04
CA PHE A 308 2.62 -3.29 6.13
C PHE A 308 1.67 -4.41 5.70
N ALA A 309 1.88 -4.98 4.53
CA ALA A 309 1.08 -6.09 4.00
C ALA A 309 1.11 -7.29 4.96
N ALA A 310 2.30 -7.66 5.45
CA ALA A 310 2.46 -8.78 6.36
C ALA A 310 1.76 -8.52 7.70
N THR A 311 1.81 -7.29 8.21
CA THR A 311 1.06 -6.88 9.40
C THR A 311 -0.44 -7.06 9.19
N LEU A 312 -1.00 -6.58 8.07
CA LEU A 312 -2.42 -6.71 7.78
C LEU A 312 -2.86 -8.17 7.69
N ALA A 313 -2.08 -9.01 6.99
CA ALA A 313 -2.35 -10.44 6.89
C ALA A 313 -2.28 -11.11 8.27
N ARG A 314 -1.26 -10.76 9.07
CA ARG A 314 -0.99 -11.33 10.39
C ARG A 314 -2.04 -10.97 11.44
N SER A 315 -2.67 -9.80 11.30
CA SER A 315 -3.72 -9.29 12.19
C SER A 315 -5.13 -9.69 11.76
N ARG A 316 -5.29 -10.30 10.57
CA ARG A 316 -6.59 -10.78 10.10
C ARG A 316 -7.06 -11.96 10.95
N PRO A 317 -8.32 -11.96 11.43
CA PRO A 317 -8.87 -13.12 12.13
C PRO A 317 -8.92 -14.34 11.19
N PRO A 318 -8.64 -15.56 11.70
CA PRO A 318 -8.72 -16.77 10.90
C PRO A 318 -10.13 -16.93 10.36
N GLN A 319 -10.25 -17.06 9.03
CA GLN A 319 -11.53 -17.34 8.39
C GLN A 319 -11.93 -18.79 8.70
N PRO A 320 -13.21 -19.07 9.02
CA PRO A 320 -13.68 -20.44 9.09
C PRO A 320 -13.48 -21.08 7.72
N GLN A 321 -12.72 -22.17 7.66
CA GLN A 321 -12.58 -22.95 6.43
C GLN A 321 -13.96 -23.42 6.00
N SER A 322 -14.44 -22.96 4.84
CA SER A 322 -15.67 -23.48 4.27
C SER A 322 -15.42 -24.95 3.87
N PRO A 323 -16.24 -25.92 4.32
CA PRO A 323 -16.04 -27.35 4.06
C PRO A 323 -16.21 -27.75 2.57
N ALA A 324 -16.29 -26.80 1.64
CA ALA A 324 -16.60 -27.05 0.24
C ALA A 324 -15.38 -27.31 -0.66
N GLN A 325 -14.14 -27.25 -0.15
CA GLN A 325 -12.92 -27.46 -0.95
C GLN A 325 -12.27 -28.83 -0.83
N SER A 326 -12.73 -29.72 0.07
CA SER A 326 -12.18 -31.08 0.20
C SER A 326 -12.74 -32.10 -0.81
N ASP A 327 -13.84 -31.80 -1.51
CA ASP A 327 -14.57 -32.82 -2.30
C ASP A 327 -14.39 -32.71 -3.83
N ARG A 328 -13.51 -31.84 -4.35
CA ARG A 328 -13.32 -31.71 -5.81
C ARG A 328 -12.14 -32.48 -6.41
N ALA A 329 -11.49 -33.36 -5.65
CA ALA A 329 -10.44 -34.24 -6.16
C ALA A 329 -10.96 -35.67 -6.43
N ALA A 330 -11.74 -35.85 -7.51
CA ALA A 330 -11.84 -37.13 -8.21
C ALA A 330 -12.37 -36.93 -9.64
N PRO A 331 -11.54 -37.13 -10.69
CA PRO A 331 -12.06 -37.20 -12.05
C PRO A 331 -12.79 -38.53 -12.25
N ARG A 332 -14.12 -38.47 -12.41
CA ARG A 332 -14.90 -39.61 -12.93
C ARG A 332 -14.59 -39.77 -14.42
N THR A 333 -13.75 -40.76 -14.73
CA THR A 333 -13.58 -41.32 -16.06
C THR A 333 -14.91 -41.91 -16.54
N THR A 334 -15.51 -41.30 -17.57
CA THR A 334 -16.52 -41.97 -18.40
C THR A 334 -15.99 -42.08 -19.81
N ALA A 335 -15.85 -43.33 -20.24
CA ALA A 335 -15.46 -43.71 -21.58
C ALA A 335 -16.61 -43.43 -22.56
N HIS A 336 -16.31 -42.78 -23.67
CA HIS A 336 -17.10 -42.87 -24.89
C HIS A 336 -16.17 -43.14 -26.07
N GLY A 337 -16.41 -44.28 -26.72
CA GLY A 337 -15.66 -44.75 -27.86
C GLY A 337 -16.16 -44.19 -29.19
N GLY A 338 -15.45 -44.55 -30.26
CA GLY A 338 -16.01 -44.62 -31.61
C GLY A 338 -15.58 -43.51 -32.58
N ARG A 339 -14.50 -43.79 -33.33
CA ARG A 339 -14.01 -43.22 -34.61
C ARG A 339 -15.07 -43.23 -35.76
N PRO A 340 -14.86 -42.69 -37.00
CA PRO A 340 -13.58 -42.43 -37.69
C PRO A 340 -13.44 -41.19 -38.61
N ALA A 341 -12.19 -41.06 -39.09
CA ALA A 341 -11.54 -40.28 -40.15
C ALA A 341 -12.32 -39.75 -41.37
N GLY A 342 -11.82 -38.62 -41.91
CA GLY A 342 -12.01 -38.16 -43.29
C GLY A 342 -11.35 -36.81 -43.59
N SER A 343 -10.09 -36.83 -44.03
CA SER A 343 -9.39 -35.76 -44.81
C SER A 343 -9.97 -35.71 -46.25
N PRO A 344 -9.80 -34.65 -47.09
CA PRO A 344 -8.55 -33.90 -47.27
C PRO A 344 -8.63 -32.39 -47.57
N ASP A 345 -7.45 -31.77 -47.45
CA ASP A 345 -7.01 -30.48 -47.97
C ASP A 345 -6.94 -30.52 -49.52
N PRO A 346 -7.04 -29.38 -50.23
CA PRO A 346 -5.81 -28.88 -50.86
C PRO A 346 -5.68 -27.35 -51.00
N GLY A 347 -4.44 -26.86 -50.80
CA GLY A 347 -3.70 -25.86 -51.60
C GLY A 347 -4.30 -24.46 -51.81
N GLY A 348 -3.59 -23.34 -51.73
CA GLY A 348 -2.16 -23.03 -51.77
C GLY A 348 -1.99 -21.65 -52.43
N ALA A 349 -1.11 -20.80 -51.89
CA ALA A 349 -0.42 -19.63 -52.49
C ALA A 349 -0.03 -18.67 -51.35
N ALA A 350 1.22 -18.55 -50.90
CA ALA A 350 2.42 -18.02 -51.56
C ALA A 350 2.32 -16.53 -51.93
N ALA A 351 2.90 -15.68 -51.09
CA ALA A 351 3.49 -14.39 -51.48
C ALA A 351 4.61 -14.01 -50.48
N GLU A 352 5.83 -13.97 -51.00
CA GLU A 352 7.08 -13.52 -50.36
C GLU A 352 7.10 -11.98 -50.23
N GLY A 353 7.42 -11.42 -49.07
CA GLY A 353 8.69 -10.70 -48.80
C GLY A 353 8.47 -9.18 -48.60
N PRO A 354 9.44 -8.37 -48.12
CA PRO A 354 10.72 -8.70 -47.49
C PRO A 354 10.83 -8.23 -46.02
N GLY A 355 11.83 -8.76 -45.33
CA GLY A 355 12.11 -8.48 -43.92
C GLY A 355 12.71 -7.11 -43.64
N ASN A 356 12.57 -6.70 -42.37
CA ASN A 356 13.40 -5.67 -41.78
C ASN A 356 13.90 -6.16 -40.41
N THR A 357 15.16 -6.58 -40.39
CA THR A 357 15.95 -6.86 -39.19
C THR A 357 16.43 -5.54 -38.59
N LEU A 358 15.92 -5.18 -37.40
CA LEU A 358 16.64 -4.31 -36.47
C LEU A 358 16.44 -4.85 -35.04
N ARG A 359 17.33 -5.76 -34.63
CA ARG A 359 17.69 -5.96 -33.23
C ARG A 359 18.79 -4.94 -32.91
N GLY A 360 18.48 -3.97 -32.06
CA GLY A 360 19.44 -3.13 -31.35
C GLY A 360 19.16 -3.22 -29.85
N PRO A 361 20.18 -3.11 -28.98
CA PRO A 361 20.05 -3.41 -27.55
C PRO A 361 19.22 -2.33 -26.85
N ALA A 362 18.39 -2.77 -25.89
CA ALA A 362 17.68 -1.89 -24.97
C ALA A 362 18.70 -1.15 -24.09
N ASP A 363 18.70 0.18 -24.18
CA ASP A 363 19.46 1.09 -23.33
C ASP A 363 18.79 1.17 -21.94
N PRO A 364 19.49 0.86 -20.83
CA PRO A 364 18.89 0.78 -19.51
C PRO A 364 18.83 2.14 -18.75
N ARG A 365 18.79 3.28 -19.45
CA ARG A 365 18.91 4.61 -18.80
C ARG A 365 17.88 5.66 -19.22
N LEU A 366 16.61 5.27 -19.35
CA LEU A 366 15.52 6.24 -19.36
C LEU A 366 14.82 6.24 -18.00
N PRO A 367 14.83 7.37 -17.26
CA PRO A 367 13.97 7.51 -16.09
C PRO A 367 12.51 7.43 -16.55
N LEU A 368 11.72 6.61 -15.86
CA LEU A 368 10.28 6.53 -16.05
C LEU A 368 9.62 7.84 -15.58
N PRO A 369 8.43 8.18 -16.09
CA PRO A 369 7.65 9.30 -15.59
C PRO A 369 7.40 9.12 -14.09
N GLU A 370 7.53 10.22 -13.36
CA GLU A 370 7.31 10.33 -11.92
C GLU A 370 6.02 9.62 -11.52
N SER A 371 6.11 8.80 -10.47
CA SER A 371 4.97 8.18 -9.82
C SER A 371 4.11 9.26 -9.14
N GLU A 372 3.22 9.86 -9.94
CA GLU A 372 2.15 10.77 -9.50
C GLU A 372 0.96 10.03 -8.87
N ALA A 373 1.10 8.74 -8.52
CA ALA A 373 0.21 8.12 -7.54
C ALA A 373 0.68 8.56 -6.14
N THR A 374 0.29 9.77 -5.76
CA THR A 374 0.63 10.45 -4.50
C THR A 374 -0.44 10.16 -3.44
N PRO A 375 -0.11 9.92 -2.15
CA PRO A 375 -1.05 9.47 -1.08
C PRO A 375 -2.09 10.49 -0.58
#